data_AF-A0A386ZJ60-F1
#
_entry.id   AF-A0A386ZJ60-F1
#
_cell.length_a   1.000
_cell.length_b   1.000
_cell.length_c   1.000
_cell.angle_alpha   90.00
_cell.angle_beta   90.00
_cell.angle_gamma   90.00
#
_symmetry.space_group_name_H-M   'P 1'
#
loop_
_entity.id
_entity.type
_entity.pdbx_description
1 polymer ?
#
loop_
_entity_poly.entity_id
_entity_poly.type
_entity_poly.pdbx_seq_one_letter_code
_entity_poly.pdbx_strand_id
1 'polypeptide(L)'
;MPPLVPADLTTSLTDAERAALADLDERTRTGSGYSAVHGTRPQTLGYGLTDSPVALAAWISEKLFTWTDDPGLTRDQILDNVTLYWLTATAASSIRLYWESIAEVSRWFTAAVEDTIDVPTGCSVYPKEVPRPSRRWAARRFTDIVHWSEPAHGGHFAAWEQPELFAGDLRTTVAALARR
;
A
#
# COMPACT_ATOMS: atom_id res chain seq x y z
N MET A 1 -1.53 6.63 2.87
CA MET A 1 -0.76 5.40 3.12
C MET A 1 -1.12 4.93 4.52
N PRO A 2 -1.46 3.65 4.72
CA PRO A 2 -1.77 3.14 6.05
C PRO A 2 -0.52 3.24 6.95
N PRO A 3 -0.67 3.52 8.25
CA PRO A 3 0.45 3.52 9.19
C PRO A 3 1.02 2.09 9.33
N LEU A 4 2.32 1.89 9.12
CA LEU A 4 2.91 0.54 9.17
C LEU A 4 3.13 0.11 10.63
N VAL A 5 2.22 -0.70 11.15
CA VAL A 5 2.19 -1.14 12.55
C VAL A 5 1.61 -2.55 12.66
N PRO A 6 2.12 -3.41 13.55
CA PRO A 6 1.51 -4.71 13.85
C PRO A 6 0.17 -4.56 14.57
N ALA A 7 -0.72 -5.52 14.36
CA ALA A 7 -1.92 -5.64 15.19
C ALA A 7 -1.57 -5.87 16.66
N ASP A 8 -2.39 -5.35 17.55
CA ASP A 8 -2.37 -5.73 18.97
C ASP A 8 -3.37 -6.87 19.20
N LEU A 9 -2.83 -8.07 19.43
CA LEU A 9 -3.60 -9.28 19.72
C LEU A 9 -3.77 -9.55 21.23
N THR A 10 -3.23 -8.69 22.09
CA THR A 10 -3.34 -8.85 23.56
C THR A 10 -4.72 -8.42 24.10
N THR A 11 -5.50 -7.74 23.27
CA THR A 11 -6.84 -7.22 23.57
C THR A 11 -7.87 -7.78 22.61
N SER A 12 -9.15 -7.75 22.98
CA SER A 12 -10.22 -8.24 22.11
C SER A 12 -10.31 -7.41 20.82
N LEU A 13 -10.31 -8.09 19.69
CA LEU A 13 -10.43 -7.47 18.37
C LEU A 13 -11.87 -7.00 18.11
N THR A 14 -12.02 -5.88 17.39
CA THR A 14 -13.29 -5.51 16.78
C THR A 14 -13.58 -6.36 15.53
N ASP A 15 -14.80 -6.30 15.00
CA ASP A 15 -15.14 -6.97 13.73
C ASP A 15 -14.30 -6.43 12.55
N ALA A 16 -14.11 -5.11 12.51
CA ALA A 16 -13.29 -4.46 11.48
C ALA A 16 -11.83 -4.93 11.54
N GLU A 17 -11.28 -5.08 12.74
CA GLU A 17 -9.91 -5.57 12.94
C GLU A 17 -9.75 -7.05 12.57
N ARG A 18 -10.76 -7.88 12.88
CA ARG A 18 -10.79 -9.28 12.42
C ARG A 18 -10.82 -9.36 10.90
N ALA A 19 -11.67 -8.56 10.24
CA ALA A 19 -11.75 -8.52 8.79
C ALA A 19 -10.43 -8.05 8.17
N ALA A 20 -9.81 -6.99 8.70
CA ALA A 20 -8.52 -6.49 8.23
C ALA A 20 -7.39 -7.54 8.36
N LEU A 21 -7.38 -8.32 9.44
CA LEU A 21 -6.43 -9.41 9.63
C LEU A 21 -6.68 -10.58 8.67
N ALA A 22 -7.95 -10.92 8.41
CA ALA A 22 -8.31 -11.95 7.45
C ALA A 22 -7.87 -11.57 6.02
N ASP A 23 -8.08 -10.32 5.61
CA ASP A 23 -7.62 -9.82 4.31
C ASP A 23 -6.08 -9.83 4.20
N LEU A 24 -5.40 -9.49 5.30
CA LEU A 24 -3.94 -9.53 5.37
C LEU A 24 -3.40 -10.96 5.26
N ASP A 25 -4.02 -11.93 5.92
CA ASP A 25 -3.69 -13.34 5.82
C ASP A 25 -3.90 -13.86 4.39
N GLU A 26 -5.04 -13.53 3.78
CA GLU A 26 -5.34 -13.88 2.39
C GLU A 26 -4.28 -13.34 1.43
N ARG A 27 -3.96 -12.03 1.53
CA ARG A 27 -2.90 -11.40 0.71
C ARG A 27 -1.55 -12.09 0.92
N THR A 28 -1.23 -12.48 2.14
CA THR A 28 0.03 -13.18 2.45
C THR A 28 0.07 -14.54 1.76
N ARG A 29 -1.05 -15.26 1.77
CA ARG A 29 -1.17 -16.60 1.20
C ARG A 29 -1.19 -16.62 -0.33
N THR A 30 -1.88 -15.68 -0.96
CA THR A 30 -2.16 -15.73 -2.42
C THR A 30 -1.62 -14.53 -3.19
N GLY A 31 -1.52 -13.36 -2.58
CA GLY A 31 -1.19 -12.09 -3.25
C GLY A 31 0.29 -11.69 -3.25
N SER A 32 1.15 -12.38 -2.51
CA SER A 32 2.53 -11.93 -2.23
C SER A 32 3.62 -12.53 -3.13
N GLY A 33 3.25 -13.37 -4.09
CA GLY A 33 4.21 -14.03 -5.01
C GLY A 33 5.06 -13.04 -5.80
N TYR A 34 4.47 -11.94 -6.28
CA TYR A 34 5.19 -10.90 -7.02
C TYR A 34 6.33 -10.30 -6.18
N SER A 35 6.04 -9.99 -4.91
CA SER A 35 6.96 -9.40 -3.94
C SER A 35 8.10 -10.37 -3.60
N ALA A 36 7.80 -11.67 -3.50
CA ALA A 36 8.82 -12.70 -3.26
C ALA A 36 9.81 -12.80 -4.43
N VAL A 37 9.32 -12.75 -5.68
CA VAL A 37 10.19 -12.74 -6.87
C VAL A 37 11.00 -11.45 -6.95
N HIS A 38 10.37 -10.29 -6.70
CA HIS A 38 11.06 -8.99 -6.71
C HIS A 38 12.14 -8.91 -5.62
N GLY A 39 11.86 -9.41 -4.42
CA GLY A 39 12.79 -9.41 -3.29
C GLY A 39 13.96 -10.39 -3.42
N THR A 40 13.93 -11.32 -4.38
CA THR A 40 14.96 -12.37 -4.49
C THR A 40 15.63 -12.45 -5.86
N ARG A 41 14.92 -12.15 -6.95
CA ARG A 41 15.46 -12.27 -8.32
C ARG A 41 15.00 -11.08 -9.20
N PRO A 42 15.17 -9.82 -8.76
CA PRO A 42 14.67 -8.66 -9.49
C PRO A 42 15.32 -8.54 -10.88
N GLN A 43 16.64 -8.75 -10.98
CA GLN A 43 17.33 -8.66 -12.27
C GLN A 43 16.86 -9.73 -13.26
N THR A 44 16.64 -10.96 -12.79
CA THR A 44 16.21 -12.08 -13.63
C THR A 44 14.80 -11.84 -14.18
N LEU A 45 13.85 -11.44 -13.32
CA LEU A 45 12.50 -11.09 -13.77
C LEU A 45 12.52 -9.88 -14.73
N GLY A 46 13.34 -8.88 -14.43
CA GLY A 46 13.46 -7.66 -15.20
C GLY A 46 13.78 -7.88 -16.68
N TYR A 47 14.59 -8.88 -17.03
CA TYR A 47 14.85 -9.24 -18.43
C TYR A 47 13.57 -9.64 -19.16
N GLY A 48 12.76 -10.54 -18.59
CA GLY A 48 11.52 -10.99 -19.20
C GLY A 48 10.46 -9.87 -19.33
N LEU A 49 10.38 -8.98 -18.33
CA LEU A 49 9.45 -7.85 -18.37
C LEU A 49 9.88 -6.76 -19.35
N THR A 50 11.17 -6.64 -19.66
CA THR A 50 11.69 -5.65 -20.63
C THR A 50 11.64 -6.17 -22.06
N ASP A 51 11.67 -7.49 -22.25
CA ASP A 51 11.68 -8.11 -23.58
C ASP A 51 10.28 -8.33 -24.17
N SER A 52 9.22 -8.28 -23.34
CA SER A 52 7.84 -8.50 -23.78
C SER A 52 6.86 -7.49 -23.18
N PRO A 53 6.22 -6.62 -24.00
CA PRO A 53 5.23 -5.67 -23.51
C PRO A 53 3.97 -6.38 -23.00
N VAL A 54 3.66 -7.59 -23.50
CA VAL A 54 2.56 -8.40 -23.00
C VAL A 54 2.86 -8.95 -21.61
N ALA A 55 4.10 -9.41 -21.36
CA ALA A 55 4.50 -9.87 -20.04
C ALA A 55 4.47 -8.73 -19.02
N LEU A 56 4.98 -7.55 -19.40
CA LEU A 56 4.92 -6.34 -18.57
C LEU A 56 3.47 -5.94 -18.25
N ALA A 57 2.62 -5.88 -19.29
CA ALA A 57 1.21 -5.53 -19.15
C ALA A 57 0.50 -6.50 -18.20
N ALA A 58 0.67 -7.81 -18.38
CA ALA A 58 0.06 -8.82 -17.52
C ALA A 58 0.53 -8.67 -16.05
N TRP A 59 1.82 -8.47 -15.84
CA TRP A 59 2.40 -8.36 -14.49
C TRP A 59 1.92 -7.13 -13.71
N ILE A 60 1.76 -5.99 -14.40
CA ILE A 60 1.30 -4.74 -13.78
C ILE A 60 -0.24 -4.72 -13.64
N SER A 61 -0.96 -5.07 -14.71
CA SER A 61 -2.43 -4.96 -14.73
C SER A 61 -3.12 -5.88 -13.73
N GLU A 62 -2.54 -7.04 -13.42
CA GLU A 62 -3.05 -7.91 -12.34
C GLU A 62 -3.13 -7.16 -11.01
N LYS A 63 -2.12 -6.35 -10.68
CA LYS A 63 -2.10 -5.56 -9.43
C LYS A 63 -3.06 -4.38 -9.49
N LEU A 64 -3.08 -3.66 -10.62
CA LEU A 64 -4.04 -2.57 -10.83
C LEU A 64 -5.49 -3.07 -10.77
N PHE A 65 -5.79 -4.29 -11.20
CA PHE A 65 -7.12 -4.87 -11.09
C PHE A 65 -7.44 -5.33 -9.66
N THR A 66 -6.50 -6.02 -9.00
CA THR A 66 -6.76 -6.65 -7.69
C THR A 66 -6.69 -5.69 -6.51
N TRP A 67 -5.97 -4.58 -6.62
CA TRP A 67 -5.74 -3.65 -5.51
C TRP A 67 -6.59 -2.38 -5.55
N THR A 68 -7.34 -2.18 -6.62
CA THR A 68 -8.23 -1.03 -6.81
C THR A 68 -9.64 -1.38 -6.34
N ASP A 69 -10.36 -0.38 -5.84
CA ASP A 69 -11.78 -0.47 -5.52
C ASP A 69 -12.67 -0.21 -6.75
N ASP A 70 -13.93 -0.64 -6.72
CA ASP A 70 -14.87 -0.44 -7.83
C ASP A 70 -15.25 1.06 -7.98
N PRO A 71 -15.38 1.58 -9.23
CA PRO A 71 -15.42 0.87 -10.52
C PRO A 71 -14.03 0.58 -11.15
N GLY A 72 -12.94 0.75 -10.42
CA GLY A 72 -11.60 0.47 -10.90
C GLY A 72 -11.00 1.57 -11.78
N LEU A 73 -9.77 1.33 -12.25
CA LEU A 73 -9.11 2.18 -13.24
C LEU A 73 -9.62 1.85 -14.65
N THR A 74 -9.71 2.86 -15.51
CA THR A 74 -10.06 2.64 -16.92
C THR A 74 -8.94 1.91 -17.65
N ARG A 75 -9.29 1.28 -18.77
CA ARG A 75 -8.32 0.61 -19.64
C ARG A 75 -7.19 1.56 -20.08
N ASP A 76 -7.54 2.79 -20.44
CA ASP A 76 -6.56 3.74 -20.96
C ASP A 76 -5.61 4.20 -19.84
N GLN A 77 -6.13 4.40 -18.61
CA GLN A 77 -5.30 4.64 -17.42
C GLN A 77 -4.28 3.51 -17.16
N ILE A 78 -4.71 2.25 -17.27
CA ILE A 78 -3.84 1.07 -17.12
C ILE A 78 -2.77 1.06 -18.23
N LEU A 79 -3.18 1.28 -19.48
CA LEU A 79 -2.29 1.26 -20.64
C LEU A 79 -1.27 2.41 -20.61
N ASP A 80 -1.65 3.60 -20.15
CA ASP A 80 -0.75 4.73 -19.98
C ASP A 80 0.37 4.39 -18.99
N ASN A 81 0.02 3.79 -17.85
CA ASN A 81 1.01 3.36 -16.86
C ASN A 81 1.93 2.25 -17.39
N VAL A 82 1.37 1.23 -18.05
CA VAL A 82 2.18 0.16 -18.67
C VAL A 82 3.12 0.73 -19.75
N THR A 83 2.62 1.66 -20.57
CA THR A 83 3.39 2.30 -21.64
C THR A 83 4.54 3.13 -21.06
N LEU A 84 4.32 3.84 -19.96
CA LEU A 84 5.37 4.56 -19.25
C LEU A 84 6.49 3.60 -18.80
N TYR A 85 6.14 2.47 -18.18
CA TYR A 85 7.12 1.47 -17.76
C TYR A 85 7.88 0.87 -18.97
N TRP A 86 7.17 0.60 -20.06
CA TRP A 86 7.73 0.02 -21.27
C TRP A 86 8.74 0.95 -21.96
N LEU A 87 8.32 2.18 -22.28
CA LEU A 87 9.13 3.13 -23.04
C LEU A 87 10.37 3.60 -22.28
N THR A 88 10.32 3.55 -20.94
CA THR A 88 11.45 3.91 -20.08
C THR A 88 12.31 2.71 -19.68
N ALA A 89 11.91 1.48 -20.06
CA ALA A 89 12.56 0.24 -19.66
C ALA A 89 12.77 0.12 -18.14
N THR A 90 11.80 0.58 -17.34
CA THR A 90 11.96 0.75 -15.88
C THR A 90 11.49 -0.43 -15.05
N ALA A 91 11.02 -1.52 -15.67
CA ALA A 91 10.56 -2.71 -14.94
C ALA A 91 11.63 -3.27 -14.00
N ALA A 92 12.87 -3.42 -14.48
CA ALA A 92 13.97 -3.94 -13.65
C ALA A 92 14.40 -2.96 -12.55
N SER A 93 14.48 -1.66 -12.86
CA SER A 93 14.91 -0.66 -11.89
C SER A 93 13.88 -0.44 -10.79
N SER A 94 12.58 -0.46 -11.10
CA SER A 94 11.52 -0.22 -10.11
C SER A 94 11.41 -1.34 -9.08
N ILE A 95 11.65 -2.59 -9.47
CA ILE A 95 11.49 -3.75 -8.59
C ILE A 95 12.70 -4.03 -7.70
N ARG A 96 13.87 -3.41 -7.97
CA ARG A 96 15.06 -3.52 -7.11
C ARG A 96 14.81 -3.02 -5.68
N LEU A 97 13.88 -2.08 -5.50
CA LEU A 97 13.49 -1.61 -4.17
C LEU A 97 13.05 -2.77 -3.25
N TYR A 98 12.38 -3.79 -3.79
CA TYR A 98 11.96 -4.95 -2.99
C TYR A 98 13.16 -5.73 -2.46
N TRP A 99 14.21 -5.92 -3.28
CA TRP A 99 15.43 -6.59 -2.83
C TRP A 99 16.09 -5.83 -1.67
N GLU A 100 16.08 -4.49 -1.73
CA GLU A 100 16.70 -3.65 -0.71
C GLU A 100 15.89 -3.54 0.58
N SER A 101 14.55 -3.48 0.51
CA SER A 101 13.74 -3.05 1.66
C SER A 101 12.62 -3.99 2.09
N ILE A 102 12.19 -4.96 1.28
CA ILE A 102 10.92 -5.67 1.56
C ILE A 102 10.96 -6.48 2.86
N ALA A 103 12.12 -7.00 3.24
CA ALA A 103 12.29 -7.73 4.49
C ALA A 103 12.06 -6.82 5.70
N GLU A 104 12.55 -5.58 5.66
CA GLU A 104 12.36 -4.59 6.72
C GLU A 104 10.90 -4.09 6.75
N VAL A 105 10.35 -3.73 5.58
CA VAL A 105 8.97 -3.28 5.45
C VAL A 105 7.99 -4.34 5.98
N SER A 106 8.22 -5.61 5.67
CA SER A 106 7.38 -6.72 6.14
C SER A 106 7.43 -6.87 7.67
N ARG A 107 8.58 -6.58 8.30
CA ARG A 107 8.72 -6.63 9.77
C ARG A 107 7.89 -5.54 10.44
N TRP A 108 7.74 -4.35 9.86
CA TRP A 108 6.93 -3.27 10.45
C TRP A 108 5.44 -3.60 10.62
N PHE A 109 4.93 -4.64 9.96
CA PHE A 109 3.55 -5.10 10.10
C PHE A 109 3.40 -6.37 10.96
N THR A 110 4.49 -7.06 11.28
CA THR A 110 4.46 -8.42 11.85
C THR A 110 5.27 -8.55 13.14
N ALA A 111 6.34 -7.77 13.28
CA ALA A 111 7.17 -7.71 14.47
C ALA A 111 6.67 -6.65 15.45
N ALA A 112 7.13 -6.70 16.70
CA ALA A 112 6.81 -5.72 17.72
C ALA A 112 7.23 -4.30 17.29
N VAL A 113 6.49 -3.30 17.79
CA VAL A 113 6.88 -1.89 17.66
C VAL A 113 8.07 -1.63 18.59
N GLU A 114 9.22 -1.33 18.01
CA GLU A 114 10.47 -1.05 18.74
C GLU A 114 10.82 0.45 18.75
N ASP A 115 10.08 1.26 17.98
CA ASP A 115 10.30 2.69 17.76
C ASP A 115 9.00 3.52 17.87
N THR A 116 9.15 4.83 18.02
CA THR A 116 8.03 5.79 17.96
C THR A 116 8.28 6.85 16.90
N ILE A 117 7.20 7.38 16.35
CA ILE A 117 7.15 8.48 15.39
C ILE A 117 6.38 9.61 16.06
N ASP A 118 7.13 10.62 16.52
CA ASP A 118 6.60 11.74 17.31
C ASP A 118 6.24 12.96 16.46
N VAL A 119 6.52 12.92 15.17
CA VAL A 119 6.12 13.99 14.25
C VAL A 119 4.60 13.94 14.00
N PRO A 120 3.93 15.10 13.90
CA PRO A 120 2.51 15.18 13.55
C PRO A 120 2.18 14.36 12.31
N THR A 121 1.24 13.41 12.44
CA THR A 121 0.93 12.42 11.39
C THR A 121 -0.54 12.45 11.01
N GLY A 122 -0.84 12.49 9.71
CA GLY A 122 -2.17 12.26 9.16
C GLY A 122 -2.27 10.87 8.52
N CYS A 123 -3.34 10.14 8.81
CA CYS A 123 -3.57 8.78 8.29
C CYS A 123 -4.92 8.68 7.57
N SER A 124 -4.92 8.04 6.41
CA SER A 124 -6.13 7.65 5.66
C SER A 124 -6.09 6.16 5.38
N VAL A 125 -7.09 5.42 5.84
CA VAL A 125 -7.21 3.96 5.73
C VAL A 125 -8.36 3.62 4.78
N TYR A 126 -8.00 3.30 3.54
CA TYR A 126 -8.95 3.02 2.46
C TYR A 126 -9.49 1.58 2.53
N PRO A 127 -10.74 1.32 2.12
CA PRO A 127 -11.41 0.04 2.36
C PRO A 127 -10.79 -1.13 1.61
N LYS A 128 -10.17 -0.92 0.44
CA LYS A 128 -9.49 -1.96 -0.36
C LYS A 128 -7.96 -2.01 -0.18
N GLU A 129 -7.40 -1.14 0.64
CA GLU A 129 -5.98 -1.25 1.02
C GLU A 129 -5.75 -2.52 1.85
N VAL A 130 -4.56 -3.10 1.77
CA VAL A 130 -4.13 -4.17 2.67
C VAL A 130 -2.65 -3.91 3.00
N PRO A 131 -2.27 -3.69 4.27
CA PRO A 131 -3.08 -3.84 5.48
C PRO A 131 -3.92 -2.61 5.85
N ARG A 132 -4.96 -2.84 6.68
CA ARG A 132 -5.86 -1.80 7.25
C ARG A 132 -5.75 -1.75 8.77
N PRO A 133 -4.67 -1.16 9.32
CA PRO A 133 -4.48 -1.06 10.75
C PRO A 133 -5.48 -0.08 11.38
N SER A 134 -5.98 -0.41 12.57
CA SER A 134 -6.88 0.48 13.31
C SER A 134 -6.13 1.65 13.96
N ARG A 135 -6.86 2.72 14.29
CA ARG A 135 -6.27 3.89 14.97
C ARG A 135 -5.57 3.52 16.28
N ARG A 136 -6.13 2.58 17.04
CA ARG A 136 -5.55 2.15 18.32
C ARG A 136 -4.25 1.37 18.15
N TRP A 137 -4.09 0.63 17.05
CA TRP A 137 -2.81 0.00 16.74
C TRP A 137 -1.81 1.04 16.28
N ALA A 138 -2.20 1.95 15.38
CA ALA A 138 -1.36 3.03 14.89
C ALA A 138 -0.80 3.91 16.01
N ALA A 139 -1.64 4.24 17.01
CA ALA A 139 -1.26 5.08 18.15
C ALA A 139 -0.14 4.47 19.03
N ARG A 140 0.20 3.18 18.87
CA ARG A 140 1.35 2.56 19.56
C ARG A 140 2.70 2.96 18.98
N ARG A 141 2.72 3.36 17.70
CA ARG A 141 3.93 3.80 16.98
C ARG A 141 3.89 5.29 16.65
N PHE A 142 2.75 5.81 16.21
CA PHE A 142 2.56 7.21 15.84
C PHE A 142 1.91 7.97 17.00
N THR A 143 2.70 8.75 17.74
CA THR A 143 2.27 9.33 19.03
C THR A 143 1.48 10.63 18.88
N ASP A 144 1.57 11.30 17.73
CA ASP A 144 0.86 12.55 17.41
C ASP A 144 0.01 12.44 16.13
N ILE A 145 -1.05 11.63 16.17
CA ILE A 145 -2.00 11.51 15.05
C ILE A 145 -2.94 12.71 15.03
N VAL A 146 -2.71 13.64 14.11
CA VAL A 146 -3.47 14.90 13.97
C VAL A 146 -4.69 14.78 13.06
N HIS A 147 -4.70 13.77 12.19
CA HIS A 147 -5.81 13.46 11.30
C HIS A 147 -5.95 11.94 11.14
N TRP A 148 -7.18 11.43 11.20
CA TRP A 148 -7.50 10.02 10.97
C TRP A 148 -8.76 9.93 10.11
N SER A 149 -8.66 9.27 8.97
CA SER A 149 -9.74 9.13 8.00
C SER A 149 -9.93 7.66 7.60
N GLU A 150 -11.18 7.23 7.50
CA GLU A 150 -11.59 5.91 7.01
C GLU A 150 -12.64 6.12 5.90
N PRO A 151 -12.21 6.41 4.66
CA PRO A 151 -13.12 6.67 3.55
C PRO A 151 -13.99 5.46 3.19
N ALA A 152 -15.16 5.71 2.58
CA ALA A 152 -16.08 4.65 2.14
C ALA A 152 -15.65 3.97 0.83
N HIS A 153 -14.76 4.60 0.05
CA HIS A 153 -14.31 4.14 -1.26
C HIS A 153 -12.80 4.29 -1.41
N GLY A 154 -12.21 3.45 -2.27
CA GLY A 154 -10.82 3.48 -2.71
C GLY A 154 -9.99 2.30 -2.19
N GLY A 155 -8.92 2.01 -2.90
CA GLY A 155 -7.98 0.95 -2.58
C GLY A 155 -6.55 1.44 -2.41
N HIS A 156 -5.62 0.63 -2.91
CA HIS A 156 -4.18 0.86 -2.78
C HIS A 156 -3.72 2.11 -3.52
N PHE A 157 -4.36 2.44 -4.65
CA PHE A 157 -4.02 3.58 -5.49
C PHE A 157 -4.91 4.78 -5.15
N ALA A 158 -5.10 5.05 -3.86
CA ALA A 158 -5.99 6.08 -3.32
C ALA A 158 -5.99 7.43 -4.07
N ALA A 159 -4.81 7.97 -4.39
CA ALA A 159 -4.70 9.25 -5.10
C ALA A 159 -5.16 9.17 -6.57
N TRP A 160 -5.10 7.99 -7.19
CA TRP A 160 -5.55 7.73 -8.55
C TRP A 160 -7.06 7.40 -8.58
N GLU A 161 -7.52 6.63 -7.61
CA GLU A 161 -8.90 6.16 -7.50
C GLU A 161 -9.85 7.24 -6.99
N GLN A 162 -9.42 7.98 -5.96
CA GLN A 162 -10.23 8.92 -5.21
C GLN A 162 -9.47 10.24 -5.01
N PRO A 163 -9.11 10.97 -6.10
CA PRO A 163 -8.22 12.13 -6.02
C PRO A 163 -8.76 13.24 -5.12
N GLU A 164 -10.08 13.47 -5.10
CA GLU A 164 -10.71 14.47 -4.25
C GLU A 164 -10.66 14.10 -2.77
N LEU A 165 -10.93 12.82 -2.44
CA LEU A 165 -10.84 12.32 -1.05
C LEU A 165 -9.40 12.39 -0.55
N PHE A 166 -8.45 11.92 -1.36
CA PHE A 166 -7.03 11.98 -1.04
C PHE A 166 -6.56 13.42 -0.82
N ALA A 167 -6.90 14.33 -1.72
CA ALA A 167 -6.53 15.75 -1.59
C ALA A 167 -7.21 16.41 -0.38
N GLY A 168 -8.45 16.04 -0.06
CA GLY A 168 -9.18 16.51 1.13
C GLY A 168 -8.50 16.11 2.43
N ASP A 169 -8.10 14.85 2.55
CA ASP A 169 -7.37 14.34 3.72
C ASP A 169 -5.99 15.00 3.88
N LEU A 170 -5.28 15.21 2.76
CA LEU A 170 -4.01 15.93 2.76
C LEU A 170 -4.18 17.37 3.25
N ARG A 171 -5.16 18.10 2.71
CA ARG A 171 -5.46 19.48 3.14
C ARG A 171 -5.85 19.56 4.61
N THR A 172 -6.64 18.60 5.10
CA THR A 172 -7.04 18.52 6.50
C THR A 172 -5.83 18.32 7.42
N THR A 173 -4.93 17.41 7.03
CA THR A 173 -3.67 17.16 7.74
C THR A 173 -2.82 18.44 7.79
N VAL A 174 -2.56 19.08 6.64
CA VAL A 174 -1.75 20.31 6.57
C VAL A 174 -2.38 21.46 7.37
N ALA A 175 -3.71 21.62 7.32
CA ALA A 175 -4.41 22.62 8.11
C ALA A 175 -4.32 22.36 9.62
N ALA A 176 -4.27 21.10 10.05
CA ALA A 176 -4.02 20.76 11.45
C ALA A 176 -2.61 21.14 11.91
N LEU A 177 -1.61 21.09 11.01
CA LEU A 177 -0.24 21.54 11.30
C LEU A 177 -0.15 23.06 11.41
N ALA A 178 -0.84 23.80 10.54
CA ALA A 178 -0.79 25.26 10.51
C ALA A 178 -1.46 25.95 11.71
N ARG A 179 -2.26 25.21 12.50
CA ARG A 179 -2.95 25.70 13.71
C ARG A 179 -2.20 25.45 15.01
N ARG A 180 -0.98 24.89 14.93
CA ARG A 180 -0.11 24.60 16.07
C ARG A 180 0.84 25.74 16.37
#